data_AF-A0A1L3SUQ6-F1
#
_entry.id   AF-A0A1L3SUQ6-F1
#
_cell.length_a   1.000
_cell.length_b   1.000
_cell.length_c   1.000
_cell.angle_alpha   90.00
_cell.angle_beta   90.00
_cell.angle_gamma   90.00
#
_symmetry.space_group_name_H-M   'P 1'
#
loop_
_entity.id
_entity.type
_entity.pdbx_description
1 polymer ?
#
loop_
_entity_poly.entity_id
_entity_poly.type
_entity_poly.pdbx_seq_one_letter_code
_entity_poly.pdbx_strand_id
1 'polypeptide(L)'
;MMGQRTTTLAIILGGALMLLMPTLASAANLSGQEGDVRRKVMYMNNVSGGCASIFKRYIAASGHSAFAATTIHYWVGPGHVCGISINAGSQKSAEQRAMASCQAALKKYKGAGEQKIVGPCYVHISK
;
A
#
# COMPACT_ATOMS: atom_id res chain seq x y z
N MET A 1 -69.01 23.71 9.28
CA MET A 1 -68.89 23.02 7.97
C MET A 1 -67.51 23.32 7.43
N MET A 2 -66.62 22.32 7.50
CA MET A 2 -65.19 22.39 7.16
C MET A 2 -65.01 21.84 5.74
N GLY A 3 -64.27 22.53 4.86
CA GLY A 3 -64.08 22.02 3.49
C GLY A 3 -63.20 22.91 2.62
N GLN A 4 -61.93 23.05 2.99
CA GLN A 4 -60.95 23.79 2.17
C GLN A 4 -59.76 22.89 1.82
N ARG A 5 -59.90 22.26 0.64
CA ARG A 5 -58.88 21.90 -0.36
C ARG A 5 -57.44 21.79 0.15
N THR A 6 -57.00 20.58 0.48
CA THR A 6 -55.59 20.24 0.71
C THR A 6 -55.20 18.98 -0.05
N THR A 7 -55.06 19.09 -1.38
CA THR A 7 -54.65 17.95 -2.22
C THR A 7 -53.75 18.40 -3.36
N THR A 8 -52.57 18.97 -3.08
CA THR A 8 -51.57 19.21 -4.14
C THR A 8 -50.11 19.37 -3.70
N LEU A 9 -49.70 18.87 -2.53
CA LEU A 9 -48.29 18.98 -2.08
C LEU A 9 -47.64 17.65 -1.65
N ALA A 10 -48.34 16.52 -1.73
CA ALA A 10 -47.82 15.23 -1.26
C ALA A 10 -47.00 14.43 -2.29
N ILE A 11 -46.94 14.84 -3.56
CA ILE A 11 -46.37 14.00 -4.64
C ILE A 11 -44.86 14.24 -4.83
N ILE A 12 -44.30 15.34 -4.33
CA ILE A 12 -42.89 15.71 -4.61
C ILE A 12 -41.90 14.99 -3.66
N LEU A 13 -42.35 14.44 -2.52
CA LEU A 13 -41.48 13.75 -1.56
C LEU A 13 -41.31 12.23 -1.80
N GLY A 14 -41.98 11.64 -2.79
CA GLY A 14 -41.94 10.19 -3.04
C GLY A 14 -40.95 9.73 -4.12
N GLY A 15 -40.43 10.65 -4.95
CA GLY A 15 -39.72 10.28 -6.18
C GLY A 15 -38.19 10.26 -6.12
N ALA A 16 -37.57 10.77 -5.06
CA ALA A 16 -36.12 11.06 -5.07
C ALA A 16 -35.22 10.01 -4.40
N LEU A 17 -35.74 8.83 -4.00
CA LEU A 17 -34.97 7.85 -3.23
C LEU A 17 -34.39 6.68 -4.04
N MET A 18 -34.61 6.61 -5.37
CA MET A 18 -34.25 5.42 -6.15
C MET A 18 -32.87 5.42 -6.85
N LEU A 19 -31.99 6.40 -6.65
CA LEU A 19 -30.75 6.49 -7.46
C LEU A 19 -29.42 6.41 -6.70
N LEU A 20 -29.43 6.02 -5.42
CA LEU A 20 -28.20 5.69 -4.70
C LEU A 20 -28.07 4.17 -4.59
N MET A 21 -27.79 3.50 -5.71
CA MET A 21 -27.11 2.22 -5.61
C MET A 21 -25.67 2.53 -5.20
N PRO A 22 -25.24 2.21 -3.96
CA PRO A 22 -23.82 2.24 -3.70
C PRO A 22 -23.23 1.18 -4.61
N THR A 23 -22.51 1.60 -5.65
CA THR A 23 -21.59 0.73 -6.33
C THR A 23 -20.53 0.38 -5.28
N LEU A 24 -20.78 -0.66 -4.50
CA LEU A 24 -19.72 -1.37 -3.78
C LEU A 24 -18.83 -1.92 -4.89
N ALA A 25 -17.92 -1.08 -5.38
CA ALA A 25 -16.74 -1.54 -6.07
C ALA A 25 -16.05 -2.46 -5.07
N SER A 26 -16.30 -3.75 -5.19
CA SER A 26 -15.60 -4.76 -4.40
C SER A 26 -14.13 -4.52 -4.67
N ALA A 27 -13.41 -3.99 -3.67
CA ALA A 27 -11.97 -3.85 -3.76
C ALA A 27 -11.43 -5.25 -4.08
N ALA A 28 -10.88 -5.42 -5.27
CA ALA A 28 -10.40 -6.72 -5.71
C ALA A 28 -9.39 -7.23 -4.68
N ASN A 29 -9.51 -8.49 -4.27
CA ASN A 29 -8.55 -9.07 -3.34
C ASN A 29 -7.22 -9.27 -4.07
N LEU A 30 -6.20 -8.51 -3.66
CA LEU A 30 -4.86 -8.53 -4.24
C LEU A 30 -3.91 -9.50 -3.52
N SER A 31 -4.40 -10.29 -2.55
CA SER A 31 -3.58 -11.29 -1.85
C SER A 31 -2.96 -12.28 -2.83
N GLY A 32 -1.69 -12.62 -2.61
CA GLY A 32 -0.91 -13.51 -3.48
C GLY A 32 -0.33 -12.84 -4.73
N GLN A 33 -0.78 -11.62 -5.09
CA GLN A 33 -0.27 -10.91 -6.26
C GLN A 33 0.98 -10.09 -5.95
N GLU A 34 1.87 -10.02 -6.94
CA GLU A 34 3.04 -9.13 -6.95
C GLU A 34 2.72 -7.73 -7.50
N GLY A 35 1.61 -7.54 -8.23
CA GLY A 35 1.30 -6.23 -8.82
C GLY A 35 2.34 -5.74 -9.83
N ASP A 36 2.59 -4.42 -9.84
CA ASP A 36 3.57 -3.76 -10.69
C ASP A 36 4.99 -3.94 -10.14
N VAL A 37 5.81 -4.70 -10.88
CA VAL A 37 7.21 -4.98 -10.54
C VAL A 37 8.12 -4.02 -11.30
N ARG A 38 8.60 -3.00 -10.61
CA ARG A 38 9.51 -1.97 -11.14
C ARG A 38 10.96 -2.42 -11.09
N ARG A 39 11.32 -3.20 -10.07
CA ARG A 39 12.68 -3.69 -9.86
C ARG A 39 12.64 -5.02 -9.11
N LYS A 40 13.07 -6.11 -9.76
CA LYS A 40 13.12 -7.44 -9.13
C LYS A 40 13.94 -7.38 -7.84
N VAL A 41 13.34 -7.84 -6.75
CA VAL A 41 14.05 -7.95 -5.48
C VAL A 41 14.76 -9.30 -5.47
N MET A 42 16.05 -9.28 -5.76
CA MET A 42 16.89 -10.48 -5.65
C MET A 42 17.28 -10.64 -4.18
N TYR A 43 16.39 -11.23 -3.38
CA TYR A 43 16.82 -11.77 -2.10
C TYR A 43 17.72 -12.96 -2.42
N MET A 44 19.00 -12.94 -2.04
CA MET A 44 19.78 -14.17 -2.06
C MET A 44 18.98 -15.22 -1.29
N ASN A 45 18.78 -16.41 -1.88
CA ASN A 45 17.82 -17.44 -1.42
C ASN A 45 18.00 -17.88 0.05
N ASN A 46 19.07 -17.44 0.70
CA ASN A 46 19.49 -17.82 2.04
C ASN A 46 19.47 -16.64 3.05
N VAL A 47 18.97 -15.45 2.66
CA VAL A 47 18.82 -14.34 3.63
C VAL A 47 17.53 -14.53 4.43
N SER A 48 17.58 -15.43 5.39
CA SER A 48 16.60 -15.52 6.48
C SER A 48 16.65 -14.23 7.30
N GLY A 49 15.58 -13.42 7.30
CA GLY A 49 15.58 -12.16 8.04
C GLY A 49 14.52 -11.14 7.61
N GLY A 50 14.62 -9.93 8.17
CA GLY A 50 13.59 -8.89 8.18
C GLY A 50 12.97 -8.53 6.81
N CYS A 51 13.77 -8.31 5.77
CA CYS A 51 13.21 -7.91 4.46
C CYS A 51 12.42 -9.01 3.76
N ALA A 52 12.84 -10.28 3.87
CA ALA A 52 12.12 -11.41 3.29
C ALA A 52 10.78 -11.65 4.00
N SER A 53 10.73 -11.49 5.33
CA SER A 53 9.47 -11.61 6.07
C SER A 53 8.52 -10.46 5.76
N ILE A 54 9.03 -9.24 5.60
CA ILE A 54 8.27 -8.08 5.15
C ILE A 54 7.70 -8.33 3.74
N PHE A 55 8.49 -8.87 2.81
CA PHE A 55 8.01 -9.19 1.47
C PHE A 55 6.88 -10.22 1.48
N LYS A 56 6.97 -11.26 2.32
CA LYS A 56 5.86 -12.22 2.50
C LYS A 56 4.58 -11.53 2.99
N ARG A 57 4.68 -10.54 3.87
CA ARG A 57 3.52 -9.73 4.32
C ARG A 57 2.94 -8.89 3.18
N TYR A 58 3.79 -8.33 2.32
CA TYR A 58 3.36 -7.64 1.10
C TYR A 58 2.55 -8.58 0.18
N ILE A 59 3.04 -9.79 -0.05
CA ILE A 59 2.33 -10.79 -0.86
C ILE A 59 0.99 -11.17 -0.22
N ALA A 60 0.97 -11.41 1.08
CA ALA A 60 -0.26 -11.78 1.81
C ALA A 60 -1.33 -10.67 1.85
N ALA A 61 -0.93 -9.40 1.73
CA ALA A 61 -1.84 -8.26 1.81
C ALA A 61 -2.92 -8.29 0.71
N SER A 62 -4.16 -8.04 1.11
CA SER A 62 -5.35 -8.10 0.24
C SER A 62 -5.66 -6.79 -0.49
N GLY A 63 -5.08 -5.67 -0.07
CA GLY A 63 -5.31 -4.35 -0.65
C GLY A 63 -4.03 -3.67 -1.11
N HIS A 64 -4.15 -2.40 -1.47
CA HIS A 64 -3.04 -1.64 -2.05
C HIS A 64 -1.85 -1.60 -1.11
N SER A 65 -0.72 -2.11 -1.59
CA SER A 65 0.47 -2.36 -0.81
C SER A 65 1.69 -2.01 -1.63
N ALA A 66 2.79 -1.67 -0.97
CA ALA A 66 4.03 -1.39 -1.68
C ALA A 66 5.23 -1.82 -0.85
N PHE A 67 6.27 -2.23 -1.56
CA PHE A 67 7.55 -2.63 -1.00
C PHE A 67 8.65 -1.74 -1.59
N ALA A 68 9.40 -1.09 -0.70
CA ALA A 68 10.54 -0.26 -1.05
C ALA A 68 11.81 -0.79 -0.39
N ALA A 69 12.93 -0.71 -1.09
CA ALA A 69 14.21 -1.17 -0.57
C ALA A 69 15.38 -0.38 -1.13
N THR A 70 16.52 -0.53 -0.46
CA THR A 70 17.85 -0.12 -0.92
C THR A 70 18.86 -1.21 -0.57
N THR A 71 19.92 -1.29 -1.36
CA THR A 71 20.95 -2.32 -1.27
C THR A 71 22.06 -1.87 -0.34
N ILE A 72 22.51 -2.75 0.55
CA ILE A 72 23.74 -2.56 1.31
C ILE A 72 24.91 -3.05 0.46
N HIS A 73 26.05 -2.37 0.55
CA HIS A 73 27.23 -2.67 -0.24
C HIS A 73 27.67 -4.11 0.03
N TYR A 74 27.74 -4.90 -1.04
CA TYR A 74 28.02 -6.33 -0.99
C TYR A 74 29.23 -6.68 -0.10
N TRP A 75 30.28 -5.87 -0.16
CA TRP A 75 31.53 -6.06 0.59
C TRP A 75 31.44 -5.80 2.10
N VAL A 76 30.33 -5.22 2.58
CA VAL A 76 30.08 -4.96 4.02
C VAL A 76 29.10 -5.96 4.62
N GLY A 77 28.37 -6.69 3.77
CA GLY A 77 27.44 -7.74 4.15
C GLY A 77 26.29 -7.81 3.16
N PRO A 78 25.85 -9.01 2.75
CA PRO A 78 24.68 -9.16 1.90
C PRO A 78 23.45 -8.72 2.69
N GLY A 79 22.89 -7.57 2.35
CA GLY A 79 21.75 -7.03 3.09
C GLY A 79 20.99 -5.97 2.33
N HIS A 80 19.77 -5.75 2.78
CA HIS A 80 18.89 -4.71 2.26
C HIS A 80 18.29 -3.95 3.43
N VAL A 81 18.06 -2.65 3.23
CA VAL A 81 17.17 -1.88 4.08
C VAL A 81 15.83 -1.79 3.36
N CYS A 82 14.74 -2.17 4.02
CA CYS A 82 13.44 -2.27 3.40
C CYS A 82 12.36 -1.54 4.19
N GLY A 83 11.32 -1.13 3.49
CA GLY A 83 10.10 -0.55 4.02
C GLY A 83 8.88 -1.11 3.31
N ILE A 84 7.73 -1.08 4.00
CA ILE A 84 6.47 -1.61 3.50
C ILE A 84 5.30 -0.70 3.85
N SER A 85 4.29 -0.69 3.00
CA SER A 85 2.94 -0.27 3.33
C SER A 85 1.95 -1.36 2.91
N ILE A 86 0.94 -1.60 3.73
CA ILE A 86 -0.07 -2.64 3.52
C ILE A 86 -1.47 -2.01 3.56
N ASN A 87 -2.35 -2.47 2.67
CA ASN A 87 -3.79 -2.15 2.66
C ASN A 87 -4.09 -0.64 2.76
N ALA A 88 -3.36 0.17 2.00
CA ALA A 88 -3.61 1.60 1.89
C ALA A 88 -4.83 1.89 0.99
N GLY A 89 -5.32 3.13 1.00
CA GLY A 89 -6.49 3.53 0.21
C GLY A 89 -6.24 3.60 -1.30
N SER A 90 -4.98 3.56 -1.75
CA SER A 90 -4.58 3.51 -3.16
C SER A 90 -3.14 3.03 -3.30
N GLN A 91 -2.77 2.48 -4.47
CA GLN A 91 -1.40 2.06 -4.79
C GLN A 91 -0.40 3.21 -4.55
N LYS A 92 -0.72 4.42 -5.03
CA LYS A 92 0.12 5.62 -4.82
C LYS A 92 0.33 5.94 -3.34
N SER A 93 -0.70 5.83 -2.52
CA SER A 93 -0.57 6.06 -1.07
C SER A 93 0.29 4.98 -0.40
N ALA A 94 0.20 3.74 -0.88
CA ALA A 94 1.06 2.65 -0.41
C ALA A 94 2.53 2.92 -0.77
N GLU A 95 2.82 3.33 -2.00
CA GLU A 95 4.17 3.66 -2.46
C GLU A 95 4.81 4.77 -1.61
N GLN A 96 4.07 5.85 -1.35
CA GLN A 96 4.56 6.96 -0.52
C GLN A 96 4.90 6.51 0.91
N ARG A 97 4.01 5.71 1.53
CA ARG A 97 4.23 5.18 2.88
C ARG A 97 5.38 4.18 2.94
N ALA A 98 5.51 3.30 1.95
CA ALA A 98 6.61 2.34 1.86
C ALA A 98 7.97 3.05 1.68
N MET A 99 8.01 4.07 0.82
CA MET A 99 9.19 4.92 0.64
C MET A 99 9.58 5.65 1.92
N ALA A 100 8.61 6.27 2.62
CA ALA A 100 8.85 6.94 3.90
C ALA A 100 9.38 5.96 4.97
N SER A 101 8.79 4.76 5.05
CA SER A 101 9.24 3.67 5.93
C SER A 101 10.68 3.26 5.62
N CYS A 102 11.02 3.05 4.34
CA CYS A 102 12.37 2.70 3.93
C CYS A 102 13.37 3.82 4.24
N GLN A 103 13.02 5.08 3.97
CA GLN A 103 13.88 6.24 4.28
C GLN A 103 14.11 6.40 5.79
N ALA A 104 13.09 6.14 6.62
CA ALA A 104 13.23 6.15 8.07
C ALA A 104 14.18 5.04 8.55
N ALA A 105 14.05 3.83 8.01
CA ALA A 105 14.97 2.73 8.29
C ALA A 105 16.40 3.07 7.83
N LEU A 106 16.55 3.62 6.61
CA LEU A 106 17.82 4.07 6.05
C LEU A 106 18.52 5.07 6.98
N LYS A 107 17.80 6.06 7.50
CA LYS A 107 18.36 7.05 8.45
C LYS A 107 18.88 6.39 9.73
N LYS A 108 18.13 5.41 10.28
CA LYS A 108 18.55 4.65 11.46
C LYS A 108 19.84 3.87 11.21
N TYR A 109 19.93 3.16 10.09
CA TYR A 109 21.11 2.34 9.78
C TYR A 109 22.34 3.15 9.33
N LYS A 110 22.16 4.30 8.68
CA LYS A 110 23.28 5.23 8.40
C LYS A 110 23.89 5.80 9.70
N GLY A 111 23.06 6.08 10.71
CA GLY A 111 23.53 6.57 12.01
C GLY A 111 24.23 5.51 12.86
N ALA A 112 24.06 4.22 12.54
CA ALA A 112 24.68 3.11 13.25
C ALA A 112 26.10 2.78 12.76
N GLY A 113 26.68 3.55 11.83
CA GLY A 113 28.11 3.49 11.46
C GLY A 113 28.59 2.27 10.67
N GLU A 114 27.84 1.18 10.63
CA GLU A 114 28.35 -0.12 10.17
C GLU A 114 27.94 -0.51 8.74
N GLN A 115 26.90 0.09 8.17
CA GLN A 115 26.36 -0.31 6.86
C GLN A 115 26.69 0.69 5.76
N LYS A 116 27.55 0.31 4.81
CA LYS A 116 27.76 1.08 3.57
C LYS A 116 26.54 0.93 2.67
N ILE A 117 25.54 1.77 2.83
CA ILE A 117 24.31 1.70 2.03
C ILE A 117 24.56 2.30 0.64
N VAL A 118 24.26 1.53 -0.41
CA VAL A 118 24.54 1.88 -1.81
C VAL A 118 23.26 2.48 -2.41
N GLY A 119 23.04 3.76 -2.11
CA GLY A 119 22.02 4.55 -2.78
C GLY A 119 20.71 4.74 -2.00
N PRO A 120 19.76 5.50 -2.59
CA PRO A 120 18.50 5.83 -1.95
C PRO A 120 17.53 4.63 -1.97
N CYS A 121 16.45 4.74 -1.20
CA CYS A 121 15.32 3.82 -1.32
C CYS A 121 14.62 3.99 -2.66
N TYR A 122 14.16 2.87 -3.23
CA TYR A 122 13.28 2.85 -4.39
C TYR A 122 12.06 2.00 -4.11
N VAL A 123 10.93 2.31 -4.73
CA VAL A 123 9.82 1.36 -4.84
C VAL A 123 10.26 0.24 -5.78
N HIS A 124 10.23 -0.99 -5.29
CA HIS A 124 10.54 -2.16 -6.11
C HIS A 124 9.28 -2.75 -6.70
N ILE A 125 8.23 -2.86 -5.88
CA ILE A 125 7.00 -3.59 -6.20
C ILE A 125 5.81 -2.89 -5.52
N SER A 126 4.68 -2.73 -6.21
CA SER A 126 3.46 -2.17 -5.64
C SER A 126 2.20 -2.77 -6.26
N LYS A 127 1.12 -2.86 -5.48
CA LYS A 127 -0.22 -3.29 -5.90
C LYS A 127 -1.28 -2.40 -5.27
#